data_AF-L7J1B4-F1
#
_entry.id   AF-L7J1B4-F1
#
_cell.length_a   1.000
_cell.length_b   1.000
_cell.length_c   1.000
_cell.angle_alpha   90.00
_cell.angle_beta   90.00
_cell.angle_gamma   90.00
#
_symmetry.space_group_name_H-M   'P 1'
#
loop_
_entity.id
_entity.type
_entity.pdbx_description
1 polymer ?
#
loop_
_entity_poly.entity_id
_entity_poly.type
_entity_poly.pdbx_seq_one_letter_code
_entity_poly.pdbx_strand_id
1 'polypeptide(L)'
;MALNHCAIPPACDAIIAGLSAKLRASLQLQDDDDDKFDPTVPLVDQGVDSLGAITVTQWFSKELLIDIPILKILGGASVVSLADEAVARLLASSIPLIQRANGEQAPDRDGAEINGIRDPHTDDIGTAAELEQDLAEEPSTQEPVVIRREPLSLGQAHAWSLQRANPDKPCLLNSTIGMFLSGKMHVGRFSRAWNMSFARHETFRTAFVEEADGTVMQEILRRPRVHLVLRHVADRDEAVRCYEAIKTETYDLAAGEGVKLVLFRWGGDSSLLVYGYHRLVGDGSTTENLFAEAAQLYAGARLPAPALQYSQFAARQAADLAAGRLQDDVAYWTALLADAPPVRPLPVLALPHATPGNAAGPPSWAHHTATLRLPESTALGVRE
;
A
#
# COMPACT_ATOMS: atom_id res chain seq x y z
N MET A 1 35.25 -28.64 3.12
CA MET A 1 34.04 -28.49 2.26
C MET A 1 34.14 -27.08 1.69
N ALA A 2 34.56 -26.97 0.43
CA ALA A 2 35.06 -25.71 -0.13
C ALA A 2 33.90 -24.76 -0.45
N LEU A 3 33.99 -23.53 0.07
CA LEU A 3 33.19 -22.38 -0.36
C LEU A 3 33.53 -22.12 -1.82
N ASN A 4 32.58 -22.34 -2.74
CA ASN A 4 32.71 -21.93 -4.13
C ASN A 4 32.94 -20.41 -4.16
N HIS A 5 34.17 -20.01 -4.47
CA HIS A 5 34.52 -18.62 -4.71
C HIS A 5 33.71 -18.10 -5.91
N CYS A 6 33.11 -16.92 -5.74
CA CYS A 6 32.39 -16.20 -6.76
C CYS A 6 33.21 -16.08 -8.06
N ALA A 7 32.57 -16.33 -9.21
CA ALA A 7 33.23 -16.32 -10.52
C ALA A 7 33.71 -14.91 -10.95
N ILE A 8 33.25 -13.84 -10.28
CA ILE A 8 33.59 -12.44 -10.60
C ILE A 8 33.66 -11.62 -9.30
N PRO A 9 34.80 -11.64 -8.56
CA PRO A 9 34.91 -11.04 -7.23
C PRO A 9 34.48 -9.56 -7.14
N PRO A 10 34.86 -8.66 -8.07
CA PRO A 10 34.46 -7.24 -7.98
C PRO A 10 32.96 -7.00 -8.13
N ALA A 11 32.25 -7.85 -8.87
CA ALA A 11 30.81 -7.72 -9.05
C ALA A 11 30.07 -8.14 -7.77
N CYS A 12 30.52 -9.21 -7.11
CA CYS A 12 29.95 -9.65 -5.84
C CYS A 12 30.13 -8.59 -4.75
N ASP A 13 31.35 -8.04 -4.62
CA ASP A 13 31.65 -7.00 -3.64
C ASP A 13 30.78 -5.74 -3.82
N ALA A 14 30.55 -5.32 -5.07
CA ALA A 14 29.70 -4.17 -5.37
C ALA A 14 28.23 -4.43 -4.98
N ILE A 15 27.72 -5.63 -5.26
CA ILE A 15 26.35 -6.02 -4.88
C ILE A 15 26.20 -6.08 -3.37
N ILE A 16 27.17 -6.70 -2.68
CA ILE A 16 27.18 -6.79 -1.22
C ILE A 16 27.18 -5.40 -0.60
N ALA A 17 28.07 -4.50 -1.05
CA ALA A 17 28.15 -3.14 -0.53
C ALA A 17 26.86 -2.36 -0.79
N GLY A 18 26.32 -2.40 -2.00
CA GLY A 18 25.10 -1.68 -2.39
C GLY A 18 23.87 -2.14 -1.62
N LEU A 19 23.67 -3.46 -1.51
CA LEU A 19 22.53 -4.02 -0.78
C LEU A 19 22.67 -3.78 0.73
N SER A 20 23.88 -3.92 1.29
CA SER A 20 24.13 -3.63 2.72
C SER A 20 23.83 -2.19 3.06
N ALA A 21 24.26 -1.22 2.24
CA ALA A 21 23.94 0.20 2.43
C ALA A 21 22.43 0.45 2.38
N LYS A 22 21.73 -0.18 1.42
CA LYS A 22 20.27 -0.08 1.31
C LYS A 22 19.56 -0.64 2.55
N LEU A 23 20.02 -1.79 3.05
CA LEU A 23 19.44 -2.45 4.23
C LEU A 23 19.71 -1.68 5.51
N ARG A 24 20.93 -1.17 5.73
CA ARG A 24 21.23 -0.31 6.89
C ARG A 24 20.30 0.91 6.94
N ALA A 25 20.12 1.59 5.80
CA ALA A 25 19.19 2.71 5.71
C ALA A 25 17.74 2.30 5.96
N SER A 26 17.30 1.16 5.41
CA SER A 26 15.92 0.66 5.58
C SER A 26 15.62 0.20 7.01
N LEU A 27 16.62 -0.36 7.69
CA LEU A 27 16.54 -0.84 9.07
C LEU A 27 16.86 0.26 10.09
N GLN A 28 17.12 1.50 9.63
CA GLN A 28 17.49 2.64 10.46
C GLN A 28 18.68 2.36 11.39
N LEU A 29 19.64 1.58 10.91
CA LEU A 29 20.91 1.35 11.62
C LEU A 29 21.75 2.63 11.51
N GLN A 30 22.33 3.07 12.62
CA GLN A 30 23.16 4.28 12.64
C GLN A 30 24.54 4.01 12.03
N ASP A 31 25.18 5.03 11.47
CA ASP A 31 26.48 4.88 10.80
C ASP A 31 27.61 4.43 11.75
N ASP A 32 27.47 4.64 13.07
CA ASP A 32 28.43 4.15 14.08
C ASP A 32 28.23 2.66 14.47
N ASP A 33 27.23 1.98 13.88
CA ASP A 33 26.88 0.57 14.15
C ASP A 33 27.42 -0.39 13.07
N ASP A 34 28.63 -0.17 12.55
CA ASP A 34 29.25 -1.07 11.55
C ASP A 34 29.30 -2.54 12.02
N ASP A 35 29.37 -2.77 13.34
CA ASP A 35 29.36 -4.10 13.96
C ASP A 35 27.96 -4.77 14.01
N LYS A 36 26.87 -4.07 13.66
CA LYS A 36 25.49 -4.61 13.79
C LYS A 36 24.91 -5.20 12.51
N PHE A 37 25.57 -5.06 11.37
CA PHE A 37 25.10 -5.64 10.11
C PHE A 37 26.18 -6.52 9.48
N ASP A 38 25.96 -7.83 9.54
CA ASP A 38 26.84 -8.84 8.97
C ASP A 38 26.24 -9.37 7.66
N PRO A 39 26.84 -9.08 6.49
CA PRO A 39 26.31 -9.54 5.20
C PRO A 39 26.36 -11.07 5.02
N THR A 40 27.06 -11.80 5.90
CA THR A 40 27.16 -13.26 5.87
C THR A 40 26.03 -13.94 6.64
N VAL A 41 25.40 -13.24 7.58
CA VAL A 41 24.30 -13.75 8.42
C VAL A 41 22.97 -13.68 7.65
N PRO A 42 22.04 -14.64 7.84
CA PRO A 42 20.71 -14.58 7.25
C PRO A 42 20.02 -13.23 7.50
N LEU A 43 19.35 -12.70 6.48
CA LEU A 43 18.68 -11.40 6.57
C LEU A 43 17.57 -11.39 7.63
N VAL A 44 16.85 -12.51 7.77
CA VAL A 44 15.77 -12.66 8.77
C VAL A 44 16.28 -12.56 10.21
N ASP A 45 17.50 -13.00 10.47
CA ASP A 45 18.13 -12.92 11.80
C ASP A 45 18.58 -11.49 12.14
N GLN A 46 18.59 -10.60 11.14
CA GLN A 46 19.00 -9.20 11.23
C GLN A 46 17.81 -8.23 11.12
N GLY A 47 16.58 -8.72 11.31
CA GLY A 47 15.36 -7.90 11.33
C GLY A 47 14.72 -7.65 9.97
N VAL A 48 15.17 -8.34 8.91
CA VAL A 48 14.48 -8.29 7.61
C VAL A 48 13.21 -9.14 7.68
N ASP A 49 12.06 -8.48 7.72
CA ASP A 49 10.75 -9.09 7.64
C ASP A 49 10.26 -9.27 6.18
N SER A 50 8.98 -9.55 5.99
CA SER A 50 8.39 -9.70 4.64
C SER A 50 8.44 -8.42 3.81
N LEU A 51 8.33 -7.23 4.43
CA LEU A 51 8.41 -5.95 3.73
C LEU A 51 9.88 -5.61 3.39
N GLY A 52 10.80 -5.93 4.30
CA GLY A 52 12.23 -5.90 4.03
C GLY A 52 12.62 -6.82 2.87
N ALA A 53 12.05 -8.03 2.81
CA ALA A 53 12.30 -8.97 1.71
C ALA A 53 11.77 -8.44 0.36
N ILE A 54 10.63 -7.74 0.33
CA ILE A 54 10.15 -7.03 -0.86
C ILE A 54 11.14 -5.93 -1.25
N THR A 55 11.64 -5.17 -0.29
CA THR A 55 12.63 -4.10 -0.53
C THR A 55 13.91 -4.66 -1.17
N VAL A 56 14.40 -5.80 -0.69
CA VAL A 56 15.54 -6.51 -1.27
C VAL A 56 15.23 -6.97 -2.69
N THR A 57 14.08 -7.59 -2.91
CA THR A 57 13.65 -8.06 -4.25
C THR A 57 13.56 -6.92 -5.25
N GLN A 58 12.97 -5.78 -4.84
CA GLN A 58 12.87 -4.58 -5.66
C GLN A 58 14.24 -3.98 -5.96
N TRP A 59 15.18 -4.02 -5.02
CA TRP A 59 16.54 -3.54 -5.23
C TRP A 59 17.24 -4.37 -6.33
N PHE A 60 17.16 -5.70 -6.29
CA PHE A 60 17.72 -6.57 -7.35
C PHE A 60 17.05 -6.33 -8.70
N SER A 61 15.72 -6.23 -8.72
CA SER A 61 14.97 -6.01 -9.96
C SER A 61 15.31 -4.64 -10.59
N LYS A 62 15.43 -3.58 -9.77
CA LYS A 62 15.73 -2.24 -10.25
C LYS A 62 17.19 -2.04 -10.66
N GLU A 63 18.13 -2.47 -9.81
CA GLU A 63 19.55 -2.18 -10.01
C GLU A 63 20.21 -3.19 -10.95
N LEU A 64 19.71 -4.44 -11.00
CA LEU A 64 20.36 -5.54 -11.71
C LEU A 64 19.45 -6.23 -12.73
N LEU A 65 18.16 -5.87 -12.82
CA LEU A 65 17.17 -6.53 -13.68
C LEU A 65 17.06 -8.04 -13.41
N ILE A 66 17.28 -8.45 -12.15
CA ILE A 66 17.19 -9.83 -11.69
C ILE A 66 16.05 -9.95 -10.69
N ASP A 67 15.19 -10.94 -10.92
CA ASP A 67 14.15 -11.30 -9.97
C ASP A 67 14.67 -12.35 -8.97
N ILE A 68 14.72 -11.95 -7.70
CA ILE A 68 15.05 -12.82 -6.57
C ILE A 68 13.74 -13.25 -5.89
N PRO A 69 13.45 -14.55 -5.74
CA PRO A 69 12.24 -15.00 -5.05
C PRO A 69 12.20 -14.56 -3.58
N ILE A 70 11.08 -13.97 -3.14
CA ILE A 70 10.89 -13.52 -1.75
C ILE A 70 11.10 -14.67 -0.75
N LEU A 71 10.62 -15.87 -1.06
CA LEU A 71 10.78 -17.06 -0.20
C LEU A 71 12.24 -17.45 0.00
N LYS A 72 13.14 -17.07 -0.91
CA LYS A 72 14.57 -17.31 -0.73
C LYS A 72 15.16 -16.39 0.34
N ILE A 73 14.77 -15.12 0.32
CA ILE A 73 15.17 -14.13 1.32
C ILE A 73 14.64 -14.55 2.70
N LEU A 74 13.34 -14.85 2.78
CA LEU A 74 12.69 -15.31 4.01
C LEU A 74 13.14 -16.72 4.45
N GLY A 75 13.68 -17.52 3.52
CA GLY A 75 14.23 -18.84 3.78
C GLY A 75 15.65 -18.83 4.38
N GLY A 76 16.16 -17.67 4.79
CA GLY A 76 17.44 -17.54 5.47
C GLY A 76 18.62 -17.15 4.58
N ALA A 77 18.37 -16.59 3.39
CA ALA A 77 19.46 -16.08 2.56
C ALA A 77 20.14 -14.86 3.21
N SER A 78 21.48 -14.84 3.17
CA SER A 78 22.31 -13.70 3.54
C SER A 78 22.61 -12.82 2.32
N VAL A 79 23.09 -11.59 2.53
CA VAL A 79 23.49 -10.67 1.44
C VAL A 79 24.52 -11.34 0.53
N VAL A 80 25.52 -12.02 1.09
CA VAL A 80 26.54 -12.75 0.32
C VAL A 80 25.91 -13.82 -0.56
N SER A 81 25.02 -14.65 0.00
CA SER A 81 24.38 -15.72 -0.78
C SER A 81 23.50 -15.22 -1.93
N LEU A 82 22.86 -14.06 -1.73
CA LEU A 82 22.04 -13.40 -2.77
C LEU A 82 22.93 -12.75 -3.84
N ALA A 83 24.06 -12.17 -3.44
CA ALA A 83 25.03 -11.60 -4.37
C ALA A 83 25.65 -12.67 -5.27
N ASP A 84 26.05 -13.82 -4.71
CA ASP A 84 26.59 -14.94 -5.49
C ASP A 84 25.59 -15.45 -6.53
N GLU A 85 24.31 -15.57 -6.15
CA GLU A 85 23.26 -15.96 -7.09
C GLU A 85 23.01 -14.90 -8.16
N ALA A 86 22.99 -13.63 -7.79
CA ALA A 86 22.81 -12.55 -8.74
C ALA A 86 23.94 -12.54 -9.77
N VAL A 87 25.20 -12.66 -9.33
CA VAL A 87 26.36 -12.75 -10.23
C VAL A 87 26.25 -13.96 -11.17
N ALA A 88 25.79 -15.11 -10.68
CA ALA A 88 25.58 -16.29 -11.51
C ALA A 88 24.50 -16.12 -12.59
N ARG A 89 23.58 -15.16 -12.41
CA ARG A 89 22.47 -14.85 -13.33
C ARG A 89 22.73 -13.63 -14.20
N LEU A 90 23.74 -12.81 -13.88
CA LEU A 90 24.13 -11.67 -14.71
C LEU A 90 24.65 -12.19 -16.06
N LEU A 91 24.10 -11.66 -17.15
CA LEU A 91 24.65 -11.89 -18.49
C LEU A 91 26.07 -11.31 -18.53
N ALA A 92 27.01 -12.03 -19.15
CA ALA A 92 28.41 -11.57 -19.27
C ALA A 92 28.54 -10.20 -19.98
N SER A 93 27.55 -9.83 -20.79
CA SER A 93 27.44 -8.52 -21.46
C SER A 93 27.05 -7.36 -20.54
N SER A 94 26.50 -7.65 -19.35
CA SER A 94 26.02 -6.66 -18.37
C SER A 94 27.11 -6.23 -17.38
N ILE A 95 28.34 -6.72 -17.56
CA ILE A 95 29.50 -6.45 -16.70
C ILE A 95 30.50 -5.62 -17.51
N PRO A 96 30.48 -4.28 -17.39
CA PRO A 96 31.38 -3.40 -18.14
C PRO A 96 32.87 -3.71 -17.93
N LEU A 97 33.19 -4.36 -16.80
CA LEU A 97 34.55 -4.73 -16.41
C LEU A 97 35.12 -5.93 -17.19
N ILE A 98 34.29 -6.74 -17.88
CA ILE A 98 34.77 -7.84 -18.72
C ILE A 98 35.16 -7.34 -20.13
N GLN A 99 34.56 -6.25 -20.63
CA GLN A 99 34.94 -5.68 -21.93
C GLN A 99 36.36 -5.08 -21.94
N ARG A 100 36.88 -4.64 -20.80
CA ARG A 100 38.27 -4.14 -20.71
C ARG A 100 39.33 -5.24 -20.74
N ALA A 101 38.97 -6.50 -20.53
CA ALA A 101 39.91 -7.62 -20.60
C ALA A 101 40.16 -8.11 -22.04
N ASN A 102 39.26 -7.82 -22.99
CA ASN A 102 39.32 -8.31 -24.37
C ASN A 102 39.49 -7.23 -25.46
N GLY A 103 39.76 -5.97 -25.10
CA GLY A 103 40.31 -4.99 -26.05
C GLY A 103 39.34 -4.46 -27.13
N GLU A 104 38.03 -4.50 -26.91
CA GLU A 104 37.06 -3.88 -27.82
C GLU A 104 36.50 -2.58 -27.23
N GLN A 105 36.63 -1.48 -27.98
CA GLN A 105 36.12 -0.15 -27.61
C GLN A 105 34.60 -0.08 -27.76
N ALA A 106 33.92 0.47 -26.74
CA ALA A 106 32.51 0.81 -26.81
C ALA A 106 32.27 2.05 -27.70
N PRO A 107 31.16 2.12 -28.45
CA PRO A 107 30.84 3.30 -29.25
C PRO A 107 30.37 4.45 -28.35
N ASP A 108 30.78 5.64 -28.76
CA ASP A 108 30.47 6.93 -28.15
C ASP A 108 28.95 7.17 -28.09
N ARG A 109 28.44 7.56 -26.93
CA ARG A 109 27.04 7.98 -26.78
C ARG A 109 27.02 9.49 -26.61
N ASP A 110 26.94 10.17 -27.73
CA ASP A 110 26.61 11.59 -27.82
C ASP A 110 25.33 11.90 -27.05
N GLY A 111 25.38 13.01 -26.30
CA GLY A 111 24.27 13.55 -25.54
C GLY A 111 23.13 14.00 -26.45
N ALA A 112 21.93 13.48 -26.18
CA ALA A 112 20.69 14.03 -26.70
C ALA A 112 19.86 14.56 -25.53
N GLU A 113 19.83 15.88 -25.41
CA GLU A 113 18.90 16.64 -24.59
C GLU A 113 17.45 16.24 -24.89
N ILE A 114 16.69 15.91 -23.86
CA ILE A 114 15.24 15.73 -23.97
C ILE A 114 14.58 17.03 -23.51
N ASN A 115 14.34 17.92 -24.48
CA ASN A 115 13.60 19.16 -24.26
C ASN A 115 12.10 18.90 -24.08
N GLY A 116 11.55 19.42 -22.98
CA GLY A 116 10.29 20.18 -22.96
C GLY A 116 8.97 19.42 -23.14
N ILE A 117 8.43 18.87 -22.05
CA ILE A 117 6.98 18.79 -21.85
C ILE A 117 6.62 19.77 -20.74
N ARG A 118 5.91 20.84 -21.13
CA ARG A 118 5.44 21.91 -20.27
C ARG A 118 4.16 21.43 -19.56
N ASP A 119 4.24 21.28 -18.25
CA ASP A 119 3.13 20.95 -17.35
C ASP A 119 2.15 22.16 -17.26
N PRO A 120 0.83 22.02 -17.51
CA PRO A 120 -0.09 23.17 -17.57
C PRO A 120 -0.60 23.65 -16.20
N HIS A 121 -0.06 23.19 -15.07
CA HIS A 121 -0.56 23.54 -13.74
C HIS A 121 0.43 24.35 -12.90
N THR A 122 0.96 25.41 -13.49
CA THR A 122 1.69 26.46 -12.76
C THR A 122 0.85 27.73 -12.76
N ASP A 123 0.81 28.36 -11.58
CA ASP A 123 0.22 29.67 -11.27
C ASP A 123 -1.25 29.61 -10.81
N ASP A 124 -1.46 29.32 -9.52
CA ASP A 124 -2.17 30.26 -8.63
C ASP A 124 -2.07 29.82 -7.16
N ILE A 125 -1.46 30.64 -6.30
CA ILE A 125 -1.63 30.52 -4.85
C ILE A 125 -2.70 31.54 -4.48
N GLY A 126 -3.95 31.09 -4.48
CA GLY A 126 -5.10 31.90 -4.11
C GLY A 126 -5.01 32.47 -2.69
N THR A 127 -5.63 33.62 -2.52
CA THR A 127 -5.79 34.38 -1.27
C THR A 127 -6.65 33.64 -0.23
N ALA A 128 -6.62 34.11 1.02
CA ALA A 128 -7.34 33.52 2.15
C ALA A 128 -8.87 33.37 1.94
N ALA A 129 -9.48 34.17 1.06
CA ALA A 129 -10.91 34.07 0.70
C ALA A 129 -11.19 32.94 -0.30
N GLU A 130 -10.26 32.65 -1.22
CA GLU A 130 -10.33 31.53 -2.15
C GLU A 130 -10.09 30.19 -1.43
N LEU A 131 -9.30 30.22 -0.35
CA LEU A 131 -9.03 29.08 0.54
C LEU A 131 -10.25 28.63 1.36
N GLU A 132 -11.23 29.51 1.61
CA GLU A 132 -12.51 29.15 2.25
C GLU A 132 -13.56 28.66 1.23
N GLN A 133 -13.47 29.10 -0.03
CA GLN A 133 -14.33 28.58 -1.12
C GLN A 133 -13.94 27.16 -1.57
N ASP A 134 -12.63 26.83 -1.63
CA ASP A 134 -12.13 25.47 -1.92
C ASP A 134 -12.61 24.41 -0.89
N LEU A 135 -12.92 24.83 0.35
CA LEU A 135 -13.45 23.96 1.41
C LEU A 135 -14.96 23.74 1.30
N ALA A 136 -15.64 24.53 0.47
CA ALA A 136 -17.09 24.55 0.29
C ALA A 136 -17.53 24.15 -1.13
N GLU A 137 -16.61 23.71 -2.01
CA GLU A 137 -17.00 23.12 -3.28
C GLU A 137 -17.71 21.78 -3.03
N GLU A 138 -19.04 21.86 -2.99
CA GLU A 138 -19.95 20.73 -3.18
C GLU A 138 -19.51 19.90 -4.40
N PRO A 139 -19.70 18.56 -4.38
CA PRO A 139 -19.31 17.73 -5.50
C PRO A 139 -19.93 18.25 -6.80
N SER A 140 -19.10 18.48 -7.82
CA SER A 140 -19.54 19.00 -9.11
C SER A 140 -20.73 18.19 -9.63
N THR A 141 -21.83 18.88 -9.91
CA THR A 141 -23.06 18.30 -10.48
C THR A 141 -22.91 17.97 -11.97
N GLN A 142 -21.74 18.23 -12.58
CA GLN A 142 -21.47 17.82 -13.95
C GLN A 142 -21.35 16.30 -14.05
N GLU A 143 -21.83 15.76 -15.18
CA GLU A 143 -21.68 14.35 -15.49
C GLU A 143 -20.19 13.93 -15.41
N PRO A 144 -19.90 12.78 -14.79
CA PRO A 144 -18.54 12.32 -14.64
C PRO A 144 -17.93 12.04 -16.01
N VAL A 145 -16.78 12.65 -16.30
CA VAL A 145 -16.03 12.38 -17.53
C VAL A 145 -15.16 11.15 -17.30
N VAL A 146 -15.52 10.04 -17.92
CA VAL A 146 -14.70 8.81 -17.94
C VAL A 146 -13.56 8.98 -18.93
N ILE A 147 -12.32 8.75 -18.49
CA ILE A 147 -11.11 8.87 -19.34
C ILE A 147 -10.56 7.52 -19.78
N ARG A 148 -10.86 6.45 -19.04
CA ARG A 148 -10.40 5.09 -19.33
C ARG A 148 -11.30 4.06 -18.69
N ARG A 149 -11.39 2.88 -19.28
CA ARG A 149 -12.08 1.72 -18.73
C ARG A 149 -11.12 0.54 -18.70
N GLU A 150 -11.06 -0.18 -17.58
CA GLU A 150 -10.14 -1.30 -17.36
C GLU A 150 -10.86 -2.45 -16.64
N PRO A 151 -10.43 -3.72 -16.81
CA PRO A 151 -11.00 -4.82 -16.03
C PRO A 151 -10.62 -4.70 -14.55
N LEU A 152 -11.36 -5.39 -13.68
CA LEU A 152 -10.99 -5.52 -12.27
C LEU A 152 -9.72 -6.35 -12.13
N SER A 153 -8.93 -6.06 -11.09
CA SER A 153 -7.92 -7.02 -10.62
C SER A 153 -8.61 -8.27 -10.07
N LEU A 154 -7.90 -9.38 -9.96
CA LEU A 154 -8.43 -10.61 -9.37
C LEU A 154 -8.88 -10.40 -7.92
N GLY A 155 -8.16 -9.56 -7.18
CA GLY A 155 -8.52 -9.17 -5.82
C GLY A 155 -9.81 -8.34 -5.76
N GLN A 156 -9.97 -7.37 -6.67
CA GLN A 156 -11.19 -6.60 -6.79
C GLN A 156 -12.38 -7.47 -7.22
N ALA A 157 -12.19 -8.38 -8.19
CA ALA A 157 -13.23 -9.30 -8.66
C ALA A 157 -13.71 -10.24 -7.54
N HIS A 158 -12.78 -10.77 -6.74
CA HIS A 158 -13.12 -11.57 -5.56
C HIS A 158 -13.88 -10.75 -4.50
N ALA A 159 -13.41 -9.54 -4.19
CA ALA A 159 -14.10 -8.65 -3.25
C ALA A 159 -15.51 -8.28 -3.73
N TRP A 160 -15.68 -8.00 -5.04
CA TRP A 160 -16.99 -7.74 -5.63
C TRP A 160 -17.93 -8.93 -5.50
N SER A 161 -17.43 -10.14 -5.82
CA SER A 161 -18.20 -11.38 -5.66
C SER A 161 -18.64 -11.60 -4.21
N LEU A 162 -17.75 -11.36 -3.25
CA LEU A 162 -18.05 -11.46 -1.83
C LEU A 162 -19.15 -10.46 -1.39
N GLN A 163 -19.10 -9.22 -1.90
CA GLN A 163 -20.13 -8.21 -1.64
C GLN A 163 -21.49 -8.63 -2.25
N ARG A 164 -21.49 -9.11 -3.50
CA ARG A 164 -22.71 -9.62 -4.18
C ARG A 164 -23.35 -10.79 -3.45
N ALA A 165 -22.55 -11.68 -2.87
CA ALA A 165 -23.03 -12.82 -2.11
C ALA A 165 -23.65 -12.42 -0.74
N ASN A 166 -23.42 -11.19 -0.28
CA ASN A 166 -23.88 -10.71 1.02
C ASN A 166 -24.63 -9.36 0.90
N PRO A 167 -25.75 -9.28 0.16
CA PRO A 167 -26.47 -8.02 -0.06
C PRO A 167 -27.00 -7.40 1.24
N ASP A 168 -27.31 -8.22 2.25
CA ASP A 168 -27.78 -7.77 3.57
C ASP A 168 -26.67 -7.13 4.43
N LYS A 169 -25.42 -7.15 3.95
CA LYS A 169 -24.23 -6.61 4.64
C LYS A 169 -23.49 -5.62 3.72
N PRO A 170 -24.07 -4.43 3.46
CA PRO A 170 -23.48 -3.46 2.54
C PRO A 170 -22.16 -2.86 3.04
N CYS A 171 -21.88 -2.94 4.35
CA CYS A 171 -20.66 -2.43 4.97
C CYS A 171 -19.59 -3.50 5.18
N LEU A 172 -19.78 -4.72 4.65
CA LEU A 172 -18.89 -5.87 4.87
C LEU A 172 -17.43 -5.56 4.52
N LEU A 173 -17.23 -4.76 3.48
CA LEU A 173 -15.93 -4.41 2.93
C LEU A 173 -15.53 -2.96 3.21
N ASN A 174 -16.18 -2.32 4.17
CA ASN A 174 -15.80 -0.99 4.61
C ASN A 174 -14.62 -1.08 5.58
N SER A 175 -13.76 -0.06 5.52
CA SER A 175 -12.71 0.18 6.50
C SER A 175 -12.78 1.63 6.93
N THR A 176 -12.70 1.89 8.23
CA THR A 176 -12.78 3.24 8.79
C THR A 176 -11.66 3.43 9.80
N ILE A 177 -10.94 4.53 9.65
CA ILE A 177 -9.77 4.89 10.45
C ILE A 177 -10.02 6.26 11.06
N GLY A 178 -9.88 6.36 12.37
CA GLY A 178 -9.99 7.61 13.13
C GLY A 178 -8.66 8.01 13.75
N MET A 179 -8.22 9.24 13.52
CA MET A 179 -7.01 9.80 14.12
C MET A 179 -7.31 11.07 14.89
N PHE A 180 -7.04 11.05 16.20
CA PHE A 180 -7.06 12.27 16.99
C PHE A 180 -5.82 13.11 16.67
N LEU A 181 -6.05 14.37 16.32
CA LEU A 181 -5.00 15.36 16.05
C LEU A 181 -5.16 16.51 17.04
N SER A 182 -4.04 16.94 17.62
CA SER A 182 -3.98 18.07 18.54
C SER A 182 -2.96 19.11 18.06
N GLY A 183 -3.28 20.37 18.31
CA GLY A 183 -2.44 21.52 17.98
C GLY A 183 -2.96 22.36 16.82
N LYS A 184 -2.20 23.41 16.51
CA LYS A 184 -2.56 24.38 15.47
C LYS A 184 -2.42 23.75 14.08
N MET A 185 -3.45 23.87 13.26
CA MET A 185 -3.47 23.35 11.90
C MET A 185 -4.03 24.39 10.93
N HIS A 186 -3.35 24.56 9.80
CA HIS A 186 -3.85 25.39 8.70
C HIS A 186 -4.81 24.56 7.83
N VAL A 187 -6.10 24.61 8.13
CA VAL A 187 -7.11 23.73 7.49
C VAL A 187 -7.14 23.86 5.97
N GLY A 188 -7.02 25.07 5.41
CA GLY A 188 -6.98 25.25 3.95
C GLY A 188 -5.83 24.49 3.27
N ARG A 189 -4.62 24.53 3.86
CA ARG A 189 -3.45 23.78 3.38
C ARG A 189 -3.64 22.28 3.58
N PHE A 190 -4.26 21.88 4.67
CA PHE A 190 -4.56 20.48 4.97
C PHE A 190 -5.55 19.89 3.94
N SER A 191 -6.66 20.59 3.68
CA SER A 191 -7.63 20.20 2.65
C SER A 191 -7.00 20.12 1.27
N ARG A 192 -6.22 21.15 0.88
CA ARG A 192 -5.50 21.16 -0.41
C ARG A 192 -4.58 19.95 -0.54
N ALA A 193 -3.82 19.62 0.50
CA ALA A 193 -2.91 18.48 0.49
C ALA A 193 -3.65 17.16 0.24
N TRP A 194 -4.78 16.92 0.93
CA TRP A 194 -5.60 15.73 0.73
C TRP A 194 -6.26 15.66 -0.64
N ASN A 195 -6.86 16.77 -1.10
CA ASN A 195 -7.50 16.84 -2.41
C ASN A 195 -6.47 16.59 -3.53
N MET A 196 -5.24 17.12 -3.38
CA MET A 196 -4.14 16.83 -4.30
C MET A 196 -3.75 15.34 -4.27
N SER A 197 -3.64 14.72 -3.08
CA SER A 197 -3.37 13.28 -2.99
C SER A 197 -4.45 12.45 -3.70
N PHE A 198 -5.74 12.78 -3.52
CA PHE A 198 -6.82 12.07 -4.21
C PHE A 198 -6.77 12.25 -5.74
N ALA A 199 -6.42 13.45 -6.22
CA ALA A 199 -6.31 13.71 -7.66
C ALA A 199 -5.15 12.94 -8.31
N ARG A 200 -4.07 12.68 -7.57
CA ARG A 200 -2.85 12.02 -8.07
C ARG A 200 -3.04 10.53 -8.35
N HIS A 201 -3.91 9.85 -7.62
CA HIS A 201 -4.08 8.40 -7.71
C HIS A 201 -5.44 8.03 -8.29
N GLU A 202 -5.43 7.23 -9.36
CA GLU A 202 -6.64 6.82 -10.08
C GLU A 202 -7.62 6.07 -9.19
N THR A 203 -7.15 5.30 -8.21
CA THR A 203 -7.99 4.49 -7.30
C THR A 203 -9.07 5.32 -6.60
N PHE A 204 -8.80 6.60 -6.28
CA PHE A 204 -9.73 7.50 -5.60
C PHE A 204 -10.70 8.23 -6.54
N ARG A 205 -10.57 7.97 -7.84
CA ARG A 205 -11.45 8.46 -8.91
C ARG A 205 -11.90 7.32 -9.82
N THR A 206 -11.97 6.09 -9.29
CA THR A 206 -12.46 4.91 -9.99
C THR A 206 -13.89 4.61 -9.57
N ALA A 207 -14.79 4.50 -10.55
CA ALA A 207 -16.11 3.91 -10.40
C ALA A 207 -16.09 2.43 -10.82
N PHE A 208 -17.00 1.64 -10.25
CA PHE A 208 -17.17 0.22 -10.56
C PHE A 208 -18.56 0.01 -11.16
N VAL A 209 -18.62 -0.28 -12.46
CA VAL A 209 -19.86 -0.34 -13.22
C VAL A 209 -20.09 -1.77 -13.72
N GLU A 210 -21.27 -2.30 -13.44
CA GLU A 210 -21.72 -3.60 -13.97
C GLU A 210 -22.31 -3.42 -15.37
N GLU A 211 -21.80 -4.18 -16.32
CA GLU A 211 -22.22 -4.26 -17.70
C GLU A 211 -23.48 -5.12 -17.85
N ALA A 212 -24.13 -5.04 -19.01
CA ALA A 212 -25.32 -5.83 -19.31
C ALA A 212 -25.09 -7.35 -19.28
N ASP A 213 -23.85 -7.81 -19.48
CA ASP A 213 -23.45 -9.22 -19.41
C ASP A 213 -23.06 -9.69 -17.99
N GLY A 214 -23.13 -8.80 -17.01
CA GLY A 214 -22.76 -9.07 -15.61
C GLY A 214 -21.27 -8.90 -15.31
N THR A 215 -20.44 -8.53 -16.30
CA THR A 215 -19.05 -8.15 -16.09
C THR A 215 -18.98 -6.83 -15.36
N VAL A 216 -18.05 -6.68 -14.43
CA VAL A 216 -17.81 -5.38 -13.79
C VAL A 216 -16.56 -4.78 -14.40
N MET A 217 -16.57 -3.47 -14.57
CA MET A 217 -15.44 -2.71 -15.11
C MET A 217 -15.07 -1.58 -14.17
N GLN A 218 -13.79 -1.21 -14.17
CA GLN A 218 -13.29 0.02 -13.57
C GLN A 218 -13.45 1.16 -14.57
N GLU A 219 -14.18 2.21 -14.20
CA GLU A 219 -14.26 3.46 -14.95
C GLU A 219 -13.45 4.54 -14.24
N ILE A 220 -12.36 4.97 -14.89
CA ILE A 220 -11.44 5.94 -14.33
C ILE A 220 -11.99 7.32 -14.70
N LEU A 221 -12.43 8.07 -13.69
CA LEU A 221 -12.98 9.42 -13.85
C LEU A 221 -11.86 10.45 -13.98
N ARG A 222 -12.11 11.54 -14.70
CA ARG A 222 -11.13 12.64 -14.88
C ARG A 222 -10.77 13.32 -13.57
N ARG A 223 -11.70 13.42 -12.62
CA ARG A 223 -11.52 14.05 -11.31
C ARG A 223 -12.07 13.15 -10.21
N PRO A 224 -11.48 13.16 -9.01
CA PRO A 224 -12.07 12.49 -7.85
C PRO A 224 -13.39 13.14 -7.47
N ARG A 225 -14.30 12.33 -6.91
CA ARG A 225 -15.53 12.82 -6.27
C ARG A 225 -15.37 13.05 -4.77
N VAL A 226 -14.28 12.53 -4.20
CA VAL A 226 -13.93 12.73 -2.80
C VAL A 226 -13.20 14.05 -2.60
N HIS A 227 -13.54 14.75 -1.52
CA HIS A 227 -12.82 15.90 -0.99
C HIS A 227 -12.84 15.84 0.55
N LEU A 228 -11.98 16.63 1.20
CA LEU A 228 -12.04 16.78 2.65
C LEU A 228 -13.29 17.57 3.07
N VAL A 229 -14.12 16.97 3.93
CA VAL A 229 -15.26 17.65 4.54
C VAL A 229 -14.88 18.12 5.94
N LEU A 230 -14.90 19.43 6.18
CA LEU A 230 -14.72 20.01 7.52
C LEU A 230 -16.06 20.05 8.26
N ARG A 231 -16.11 19.53 9.49
CA ARG A 231 -17.29 19.64 10.37
C ARG A 231 -16.89 20.14 11.74
N HIS A 232 -17.58 21.17 12.22
CA HIS A 232 -17.47 21.62 13.60
C HIS A 232 -18.45 20.83 14.47
N VAL A 233 -17.94 20.29 15.57
CA VAL A 233 -18.71 19.51 16.57
C VAL A 233 -18.51 20.13 17.95
N ALA A 234 -19.44 19.89 18.85
CA ALA A 234 -19.42 20.46 20.20
C ALA A 234 -18.23 19.96 21.02
N ASP A 235 -17.93 18.66 20.93
CA ASP A 235 -16.91 18.01 21.74
C ASP A 235 -16.37 16.72 21.10
N ARG A 236 -15.46 16.06 21.82
CA ARG A 236 -14.86 14.79 21.45
C ARG A 236 -15.88 13.66 21.33
N ASP A 237 -16.89 13.64 22.19
CA ASP A 237 -17.87 12.55 22.23
C ASP A 237 -18.80 12.63 21.02
N GLU A 238 -19.16 13.83 20.57
CA GLU A 238 -19.84 14.04 19.30
C GLU A 238 -18.98 13.59 18.11
N ALA A 239 -17.69 13.94 18.09
CA ALA A 239 -16.78 13.47 17.04
C ALA A 239 -16.74 11.93 16.94
N VAL A 240 -16.69 11.25 18.09
CA VAL A 240 -16.69 9.77 18.16
C VAL A 240 -18.03 9.20 17.70
N ARG A 241 -19.17 9.82 18.06
CA ARG A 241 -20.48 9.40 17.53
C ARG A 241 -20.56 9.53 16.00
N CYS A 242 -20.02 10.62 15.44
CA CYS A 242 -19.96 10.79 13.99
C CYS A 242 -19.03 9.77 13.32
N TYR A 243 -17.89 9.43 13.94
CA TYR A 243 -17.02 8.35 13.48
C TYR A 243 -17.75 6.99 13.45
N GLU A 244 -18.50 6.65 14.50
CA GLU A 244 -19.27 5.41 14.54
C GLU A 244 -20.37 5.36 13.46
N ALA A 245 -20.98 6.51 13.14
CA ALA A 245 -21.96 6.60 12.04
C ALA A 245 -21.33 6.36 10.65
N ILE A 246 -20.07 6.74 10.44
CA ILE A 246 -19.36 6.52 9.17
C ILE A 246 -19.08 5.03 8.94
N LYS A 247 -18.87 4.23 9.99
CA LYS A 247 -18.57 2.79 9.87
C LYS A 247 -19.69 2.00 9.21
N THR A 248 -20.92 2.45 9.36
CA THR A 248 -22.12 1.81 8.82
C THR A 248 -22.66 2.51 7.57
N GLU A 249 -21.90 3.46 7.01
CA GLU A 249 -22.31 4.18 5.82
C GLU A 249 -22.04 3.36 4.56
N THR A 250 -22.91 3.48 3.57
CA THR A 250 -22.78 2.78 2.29
C THR A 250 -22.09 3.67 1.26
N TYR A 251 -21.21 3.07 0.46
CA TYR A 251 -20.47 3.76 -0.61
C TYR A 251 -21.14 3.53 -1.96
N ASP A 252 -21.35 4.59 -2.74
CA ASP A 252 -21.80 4.47 -4.13
C ASP A 252 -20.60 4.23 -5.05
N LEU A 253 -20.28 2.95 -5.23
CA LEU A 253 -19.15 2.50 -6.04
C LEU A 253 -19.38 2.78 -7.53
N ALA A 254 -20.63 2.79 -8.00
CA ALA A 254 -20.96 3.08 -9.39
C ALA A 254 -20.81 4.58 -9.71
N ALA A 255 -21.02 5.45 -8.72
CA ALA A 255 -20.71 6.87 -8.84
C ALA A 255 -19.21 7.17 -8.71
N GLY A 256 -18.39 6.24 -8.20
CA GLY A 256 -16.98 6.48 -7.87
C GLY A 256 -16.76 7.11 -6.50
N GLU A 257 -17.72 6.94 -5.59
CA GLU A 257 -17.72 7.47 -4.22
C GLU A 257 -17.24 6.39 -3.24
N GLY A 258 -16.06 5.81 -3.49
CA GLY A 258 -15.49 4.73 -2.68
C GLY A 258 -14.76 5.18 -1.41
N VAL A 259 -14.66 6.49 -1.16
CA VAL A 259 -13.88 7.08 -0.07
C VAL A 259 -14.62 8.27 0.57
N LYS A 260 -14.45 8.42 1.87
CA LYS A 260 -14.84 9.60 2.67
C LYS A 260 -13.67 10.08 3.50
N LEU A 261 -13.51 11.40 3.55
CA LEU A 261 -12.55 12.06 4.41
C LEU A 261 -13.24 13.20 5.15
N VAL A 262 -13.36 13.08 6.47
CA VAL A 262 -14.04 14.07 7.31
C VAL A 262 -13.13 14.51 8.44
N LEU A 263 -12.95 15.82 8.59
CA LEU A 263 -12.23 16.42 9.70
C LEU A 263 -13.24 17.02 10.68
N PHE A 264 -13.45 16.36 11.82
CA PHE A 264 -14.25 16.89 12.92
C PHE A 264 -13.38 17.78 13.81
N ARG A 265 -13.78 19.01 14.10
CA ARG A 265 -13.04 19.94 14.98
C ARG A 265 -13.88 20.43 16.15
N TRP A 266 -13.26 20.51 17.33
CA TRP A 266 -13.81 21.15 18.53
C TRP A 266 -12.72 21.90 19.29
N GLY A 267 -13.09 22.88 20.13
CA GLY A 267 -12.16 23.55 21.05
C GLY A 267 -10.93 24.24 20.43
N GLY A 268 -11.00 24.63 19.14
CA GLY A 268 -9.94 25.36 18.44
C GLY A 268 -8.77 24.49 17.95
N ASP A 269 -8.14 23.72 18.83
CA ASP A 269 -6.91 22.96 18.54
C ASP A 269 -7.09 21.44 18.69
N SER A 270 -8.32 20.95 18.74
CA SER A 270 -8.62 19.51 18.80
C SER A 270 -9.41 19.06 17.59
N SER A 271 -9.04 17.91 17.05
CA SER A 271 -9.74 17.34 15.89
C SER A 271 -9.65 15.82 15.81
N LEU A 272 -10.58 15.24 15.06
CA LEU A 272 -10.61 13.84 14.68
C LEU A 272 -10.70 13.78 13.15
N LEU A 273 -9.63 13.30 12.51
CA LEU A 273 -9.67 12.96 11.09
C LEU A 273 -10.24 11.56 10.94
N VAL A 274 -11.30 11.42 10.16
CA VAL A 274 -11.89 10.13 9.81
C VAL A 274 -11.68 9.88 8.32
N TYR A 275 -11.01 8.77 8.02
CA TYR A 275 -10.82 8.25 6.67
C TYR A 275 -11.59 6.92 6.57
N GLY A 276 -12.65 6.93 5.77
CA GLY A 276 -13.43 5.73 5.48
C GLY A 276 -13.28 5.37 4.01
N TYR A 277 -13.13 4.08 3.70
CA TYR A 277 -13.04 3.61 2.32
C TYR A 277 -13.65 2.23 2.15
N HIS A 278 -14.08 1.94 0.92
CA HIS A 278 -14.44 0.60 0.49
C HIS A 278 -13.18 -0.18 0.04
N ARG A 279 -13.07 -1.46 0.37
CA ARG A 279 -11.88 -2.29 0.12
C ARG A 279 -11.45 -2.40 -1.36
N LEU A 280 -12.32 -2.05 -2.30
CA LEU A 280 -12.02 -2.01 -3.73
C LEU A 280 -11.09 -0.87 -4.15
N VAL A 281 -11.03 0.21 -3.37
CA VAL A 281 -10.23 1.41 -3.68
C VAL A 281 -9.06 1.62 -2.73
N GLY A 282 -8.89 0.75 -1.72
CA GLY A 282 -7.80 0.87 -0.77
C GLY A 282 -7.59 -0.34 0.13
N ASP A 283 -6.45 -0.31 0.81
CA ASP A 283 -6.01 -1.25 1.83
C ASP A 283 -5.07 -0.58 2.84
N GLY A 284 -4.41 -1.36 3.69
CA GLY A 284 -3.46 -0.85 4.68
C GLY A 284 -2.30 -0.08 4.03
N SER A 285 -1.66 -0.65 3.01
CA SER A 285 -0.53 0.00 2.32
C SER A 285 -0.97 1.26 1.57
N THR A 286 -2.14 1.23 0.93
CA THR A 286 -2.75 2.41 0.31
C THR A 286 -2.94 3.52 1.33
N THR A 287 -3.43 3.18 2.53
CA THR A 287 -3.63 4.14 3.63
C THR A 287 -2.31 4.76 4.06
N GLU A 288 -1.29 3.95 4.34
CA GLU A 288 0.04 4.42 4.76
C GLU A 288 0.66 5.37 3.73
N ASN A 289 0.65 4.98 2.45
CA ASN A 289 1.18 5.78 1.35
C ASN A 289 0.41 7.09 1.18
N LEU A 290 -0.93 7.04 1.22
CA LEU A 290 -1.77 8.22 1.10
C LEU A 290 -1.51 9.23 2.22
N PHE A 291 -1.34 8.76 3.46
CA PHE A 291 -1.13 9.62 4.63
C PHE A 291 0.26 10.25 4.59
N ALA A 292 1.29 9.46 4.25
CA ALA A 292 2.64 9.97 4.07
C ALA A 292 2.72 11.01 2.94
N GLU A 293 2.00 10.77 1.83
CA GLU A 293 1.88 11.69 0.71
C GLU A 293 1.17 13.00 1.12
N ALA A 294 0.01 12.91 1.79
CA ALA A 294 -0.72 14.08 2.28
C ALA A 294 0.12 14.91 3.26
N ALA A 295 0.90 14.27 4.13
CA ALA A 295 1.80 14.96 5.05
C ALA A 295 2.92 15.73 4.30
N GLN A 296 3.53 15.12 3.28
CA GLN A 296 4.55 15.76 2.45
C GLN A 296 3.98 16.95 1.67
N LEU A 297 2.79 16.80 1.07
CA LEU A 297 2.10 17.88 0.36
C LEU A 297 1.71 19.02 1.32
N TYR A 298 1.25 18.69 2.53
CA TYR A 298 0.98 19.69 3.57
C TYR A 298 2.24 20.46 4.00
N ALA A 299 3.40 19.80 4.01
CA ALA A 299 4.69 20.45 4.26
C ALA A 299 5.15 21.35 3.09
N GLY A 300 4.53 21.21 1.91
CA GLY A 300 4.86 21.97 0.70
C GLY A 300 5.82 21.26 -0.25
N ALA A 301 6.02 19.95 -0.08
CA ALA A 301 6.83 19.16 -1.01
C ALA A 301 6.18 19.08 -2.39
N ARG A 302 7.00 19.05 -3.45
CA ARG A 302 6.57 18.72 -4.80
C ARG A 302 6.88 17.25 -5.06
N LEU A 303 5.85 16.47 -5.36
CA LEU A 303 5.98 15.02 -5.56
C LEU A 303 5.93 14.68 -7.05
N PRO A 304 6.77 13.74 -7.53
CA PRO A 304 6.73 13.28 -8.91
C PRO A 304 5.38 12.63 -9.23
N ALA A 305 5.03 12.56 -10.52
CA ALA A 305 3.84 11.81 -10.93
C ALA A 305 3.99 10.32 -10.55
N PRO A 306 2.92 9.63 -10.12
CA PRO A 306 3.01 8.20 -9.83
C PRO A 306 3.39 7.42 -11.10
N ALA A 307 4.39 6.55 -10.98
CA ALA A 307 4.94 5.82 -12.12
C ALA A 307 3.99 4.75 -12.69
N LEU A 308 3.12 4.19 -11.83
CA LEU A 308 2.14 3.17 -12.19
C LEU A 308 0.83 3.43 -11.45
N GLN A 309 -0.29 3.25 -12.14
CA GLN A 309 -1.62 3.34 -11.57
C GLN A 309 -2.23 1.95 -11.39
N TYR A 310 -3.09 1.79 -10.37
CA TYR A 310 -3.68 0.48 -10.04
C TYR A 310 -4.48 -0.14 -11.20
N SER A 311 -5.18 0.69 -11.97
CA SER A 311 -5.96 0.26 -13.14
C SER A 311 -5.07 -0.42 -14.21
N GLN A 312 -3.84 0.06 -14.38
CA GLN A 312 -2.86 -0.52 -15.32
C GLN A 312 -2.34 -1.86 -14.81
N PHE A 313 -2.14 -2.00 -13.49
CA PHE A 313 -1.82 -3.28 -12.87
C PHE A 313 -2.96 -4.29 -13.06
N ALA A 314 -4.22 -3.87 -12.85
CA ALA A 314 -5.39 -4.72 -13.04
C ALA A 314 -5.52 -5.21 -14.49
N ALA A 315 -5.34 -4.32 -15.46
CA ALA A 315 -5.32 -4.67 -16.88
C ALA A 315 -4.23 -5.68 -17.24
N ARG A 316 -3.00 -5.46 -16.72
CA ARG A 316 -1.89 -6.40 -16.90
C ARG A 316 -2.21 -7.76 -16.27
N GLN A 317 -2.73 -7.79 -15.04
CA GLN A 317 -3.08 -9.04 -14.35
C GLN A 317 -4.16 -9.83 -15.11
N ALA A 318 -5.16 -9.14 -15.67
CA ALA A 318 -6.17 -9.78 -16.50
C ALA A 318 -5.56 -10.38 -17.78
N ALA A 319 -4.64 -9.66 -18.44
CA ALA A 319 -3.92 -10.17 -19.60
C ALA A 319 -2.99 -11.36 -19.25
N ASP A 320 -2.35 -11.32 -18.08
CA ASP A 320 -1.51 -12.42 -17.56
C ASP A 320 -2.35 -13.69 -17.33
N LEU A 321 -3.53 -13.55 -16.73
CA LEU A 321 -4.46 -14.66 -16.53
C LEU A 321 -4.92 -15.25 -17.87
N ALA A 322 -5.35 -14.40 -18.82
CA ALA A 322 -5.80 -14.84 -20.14
C ALA A 322 -4.69 -15.55 -20.94
N ALA A 323 -3.44 -15.14 -20.75
CA ALA A 323 -2.28 -15.77 -21.37
C ALA A 323 -1.78 -17.03 -20.62
N GLY A 324 -2.44 -17.44 -19.53
CA GLY A 324 -2.06 -18.61 -18.74
C GLY A 324 -0.79 -18.43 -17.92
N ARG A 325 -0.33 -17.19 -17.68
CA ARG A 325 0.91 -16.91 -16.91
C ARG A 325 0.79 -17.25 -15.42
N LEU A 326 -0.41 -17.56 -14.93
CA LEU A 326 -0.68 -17.98 -13.55
C LEU A 326 -0.86 -19.50 -13.40
N GLN A 327 -0.68 -20.29 -14.47
CA GLN A 327 -0.95 -21.73 -14.43
C GLN A 327 0.01 -22.49 -13.51
N ASP A 328 1.28 -22.08 -13.44
CA ASP A 328 2.25 -22.70 -12.54
C ASP A 328 1.87 -22.47 -11.07
N ASP A 329 1.43 -21.26 -10.73
CA ASP A 329 0.93 -20.95 -9.38
C ASP A 329 -0.33 -21.77 -9.04
N VAL A 330 -1.27 -21.86 -9.99
CA VAL A 330 -2.50 -22.66 -9.82
C VAL A 330 -2.15 -24.15 -9.63
N ALA A 331 -1.23 -24.68 -10.42
CA ALA A 331 -0.78 -26.06 -10.32
C ALA A 331 -0.11 -26.34 -8.96
N TYR A 332 0.72 -25.42 -8.50
CA TYR A 332 1.35 -25.49 -7.18
C TYR A 332 0.31 -25.58 -6.06
N TRP A 333 -0.64 -24.62 -6.00
CA TRP A 333 -1.67 -24.61 -4.96
C TRP A 333 -2.61 -25.81 -5.04
N THR A 334 -2.94 -26.27 -6.25
CA THR A 334 -3.76 -27.46 -6.47
C THR A 334 -3.06 -28.71 -5.93
N ALA A 335 -1.76 -28.87 -6.21
CA ALA A 335 -0.98 -30.00 -5.71
C ALA A 335 -0.84 -29.97 -4.18
N LEU A 336 -0.56 -28.78 -3.61
CA LEU A 336 -0.43 -28.62 -2.15
C LEU A 336 -1.73 -28.95 -1.41
N LEU A 337 -2.88 -28.62 -2.00
CA LEU A 337 -4.20 -28.82 -1.39
C LEU A 337 -4.88 -30.14 -1.79
N ALA A 338 -4.25 -30.97 -2.63
CA ALA A 338 -4.83 -32.22 -3.12
C ALA A 338 -5.21 -33.19 -1.98
N ASP A 339 -4.35 -33.25 -0.95
CA ASP A 339 -4.52 -34.11 0.23
C ASP A 339 -4.94 -33.32 1.48
N ALA A 340 -5.48 -32.10 1.31
CA ALA A 340 -5.90 -31.29 2.44
C ALA A 340 -6.98 -32.05 3.25
N PRO A 341 -6.81 -32.19 4.58
CA PRO A 341 -7.81 -32.88 5.39
C PRO A 341 -9.15 -32.15 5.28
N PRO A 342 -10.29 -32.88 5.35
CA PRO A 342 -11.59 -32.24 5.35
C PRO A 342 -11.65 -31.19 6.47
N VAL A 343 -12.22 -30.02 6.15
CA VAL A 343 -12.32 -28.88 7.06
C VAL A 343 -12.90 -29.36 8.38
N ARG A 344 -12.06 -29.45 9.41
CA ARG A 344 -12.53 -29.70 10.76
C ARG A 344 -13.03 -28.35 11.27
N PRO A 345 -14.33 -28.21 11.58
CA PRO A 345 -14.79 -26.97 12.20
C PRO A 345 -13.95 -26.75 13.45
N LEU A 346 -13.36 -25.55 13.59
CA LEU A 346 -12.77 -25.15 14.85
C LEU A 346 -13.84 -25.37 15.92
N PRO A 347 -13.54 -26.08 17.02
CA PRO A 347 -14.52 -26.25 18.08
C PRO A 347 -14.90 -24.84 18.52
N VAL A 348 -16.15 -24.46 18.28
CA VAL A 348 -16.72 -23.26 18.85
C VAL A 348 -16.73 -23.53 20.35
N LEU A 349 -15.73 -23.00 21.06
CA LEU A 349 -15.66 -23.12 22.51
C LEU A 349 -16.98 -22.55 23.04
N ALA A 350 -17.84 -23.41 23.56
CA ALA A 350 -19.05 -23.00 24.24
C ALA A 350 -18.63 -22.27 25.51
N LEU A 351 -18.38 -20.97 25.40
CA LEU A 351 -18.19 -20.12 26.56
C LEU A 351 -19.50 -20.19 27.38
N PRO A 352 -19.46 -20.38 28.72
CA PRO A 352 -20.65 -20.63 29.54
C PRO A 352 -21.77 -19.57 29.46
N HIS A 353 -21.49 -18.42 28.84
CA HIS A 353 -22.42 -17.31 28.62
C HIS A 353 -22.65 -16.98 27.14
N ALA A 354 -22.01 -17.70 26.21
CA ALA A 354 -22.26 -17.58 24.78
C ALA A 354 -23.54 -18.37 24.46
N THR A 355 -24.66 -17.67 24.43
CA THR A 355 -25.85 -18.20 23.74
C THR A 355 -25.51 -18.24 22.25
N PRO A 356 -25.75 -19.37 21.55
CA PRO A 356 -25.71 -19.39 20.09
C PRO A 356 -26.77 -18.40 19.61
N GLY A 357 -26.34 -17.18 19.32
CA GLY A 357 -27.21 -16.21 18.69
C GLY A 357 -27.61 -16.81 17.35
N ASN A 358 -28.92 -16.91 17.11
CA ASN A 358 -29.44 -17.06 15.77
C ASN A 358 -29.02 -15.76 15.04
N ALA A 359 -27.82 -15.77 14.46
CA ALA A 359 -27.09 -14.55 14.07
C ALA A 359 -27.69 -13.99 12.77
N ALA A 360 -28.88 -13.42 12.88
CA ALA A 360 -29.50 -12.58 11.87
C ALA A 360 -29.05 -11.10 11.97
N GLY A 361 -28.03 -10.80 12.78
CA GLY A 361 -27.50 -9.45 12.96
C GLY A 361 -25.99 -9.40 12.67
N PRO A 362 -25.47 -8.24 12.23
CA PRO A 362 -24.03 -8.04 12.12
C PRO A 362 -23.36 -8.23 13.50
N PRO A 363 -22.15 -8.79 13.57
CA PRO A 363 -21.44 -8.97 14.83
C PRO A 363 -21.23 -7.60 15.50
N SER A 364 -21.74 -7.46 16.72
CA SER A 364 -21.44 -6.29 17.56
C SER A 364 -20.11 -6.53 18.27
N TRP A 365 -19.15 -5.63 18.07
CA TRP A 365 -17.89 -5.64 18.82
C TRP A 365 -18.01 -4.67 20.00
N ALA A 366 -17.78 -5.14 21.22
CA ALA A 366 -17.62 -4.29 22.39
C ALA A 366 -16.12 -4.17 22.69
N HIS A 367 -15.61 -2.95 22.82
CA HIS A 367 -14.27 -2.72 23.32
C HIS A 367 -14.33 -2.55 24.83
N HIS A 368 -13.62 -3.41 25.55
CA HIS A 368 -13.44 -3.32 26.98
C HIS A 368 -11.97 -3.02 27.27
N THR A 369 -11.69 -1.84 27.81
CA THR A 369 -10.37 -1.49 28.31
C THR A 369 -10.32 -1.84 29.80
N ALA A 370 -9.51 -2.82 30.17
CA ALA A 370 -9.20 -3.13 31.56
C ALA A 370 -7.74 -2.79 31.83
N THR A 371 -7.49 -1.99 32.86
CA THR A 371 -6.14 -1.75 33.38
C THR A 371 -5.94 -2.66 34.59
N LEU A 372 -5.10 -3.66 34.43
CA LEU A 372 -4.77 -4.62 35.49
C LEU A 372 -3.32 -4.39 35.89
N ARG A 373 -3.05 -4.16 37.17
CA ARG A 373 -1.68 -4.15 37.69
C ARG A 373 -1.25 -5.60 37.91
N LEU A 374 -0.31 -6.07 37.09
CA LEU A 374 0.29 -7.39 37.29
C LEU A 374 1.02 -7.45 38.64
N PRO A 375 0.94 -8.56 39.39
CA PRO A 375 1.84 -8.82 40.49
C PRO A 375 3.29 -8.73 40.02
N GLU A 376 4.15 -8.17 40.87
CA GLU A 376 5.55 -7.86 40.54
C GLU A 376 6.33 -9.10 40.07
N SER A 377 6.00 -10.27 40.62
CA SER A 377 6.56 -11.57 40.23
C SER A 377 6.21 -12.00 38.81
N THR A 378 5.05 -11.60 38.29
CA THR A 378 4.61 -11.91 36.91
C THR A 378 5.19 -10.89 35.93
N ALA A 379 5.32 -9.62 36.33
CA ALA A 379 5.88 -8.57 35.49
C ALA A 379 7.38 -8.80 35.16
N LEU A 380 8.12 -9.44 36.08
CA LEU A 380 9.53 -9.81 35.88
C LEU A 380 9.72 -10.94 34.86
N GLY A 381 8.76 -11.86 34.73
CA GLY A 381 8.83 -12.99 33.78
C GLY A 381 8.36 -12.68 32.36
N VAL A 382 7.86 -11.47 32.10
CA VAL A 382 7.39 -11.00 30.78
C VAL A 382 8.42 -10.06 30.12
N ARG A 383 9.51 -9.76 30.82
CA ARG A 383 10.70 -9.11 30.26
C ARG A 383 11.74 -10.16 29.85
N GLU A 384 11.38 -11.05 28.94
CA GLU A 384 12.29 -11.74 28.01
C GLU A 384 11.59 -11.89 26.66
#